data_AF-A0AAW6WE82-F1
#
_entry.id   AF-A0AAW6WE82-F1
#
_cell.length_a   1.000
_cell.length_b   1.000
_cell.length_c   1.000
_cell.angle_alpha   90.00
_cell.angle_beta   90.00
_cell.angle_gamma   90.00
#
_symmetry.space_group_name_H-M   'P 1'
#
loop_
_entity.id
_entity.type
_entity.pdbx_description
1 polymer ?
#
loop_
_entity_poly.entity_id
_entity_poly.type
_entity_poly.pdbx_seq_one_letter_code
_entity_poly.pdbx_strand_id
1 'polypeptide(L)'
;MVKKSIFLVGVVLGLFTMTGELGLANPLKENLKAKDLKGNGKCKDKRNSYALPSKVAKAMNKTNKRVNNNSNKIDTLEHWLEYVDKDLSNVEDLADKNKENIKKEEVKRKEADTKHDRDIENNKKLIDAEVTRSKEADTKHDRDIENNKKLIDAEVTRSKEADTKHDRDIAANSSAIKHLDSKVNKGTSMLVAMSNVDFKDVNAEEVAVGAGIGHYVGEQAVAVGIAYGVSDDLKVHAKWSGVAGDPHYNAIGGGVTYKFRTR
;
A
#
# COMPACT_ATOMS: atom_id res chain seq x y z
N MET A 1 61.53 25.65 15.43
CA MET A 1 62.71 26.04 16.24
C MET A 1 63.98 25.22 15.90
N VAL A 2 64.09 24.63 14.71
CA VAL A 2 65.18 23.70 14.33
C VAL A 2 66.20 24.32 13.34
N LYS A 3 65.90 25.49 12.74
CA LYS A 3 66.75 26.13 11.72
C LYS A 3 68.07 26.74 12.22
N LYS A 4 68.33 26.85 13.53
CA LYS A 4 69.56 27.49 14.06
C LYS A 4 70.75 26.54 14.27
N SER A 5 70.52 25.23 14.27
CA SER A 5 71.56 24.24 14.62
C SER A 5 72.42 23.80 13.42
N ILE A 6 71.86 23.87 12.20
CA ILE A 6 72.53 23.42 10.96
C ILE A 6 73.62 24.42 10.53
N PHE A 7 73.42 25.71 10.81
CA PHE A 7 74.36 26.77 10.42
C PHE A 7 75.68 26.71 11.19
N LEU A 8 75.70 26.12 12.39
CA LEU A 8 76.91 26.05 13.23
C LEU A 8 77.83 24.87 12.85
N VAL A 9 77.28 23.79 12.31
CA VAL A 9 78.07 22.61 11.88
C VAL A 9 78.75 22.87 10.52
N GLY A 10 78.08 23.58 9.60
CA GLY A 10 78.68 23.98 8.32
C GLY A 10 79.88 24.94 8.46
N VAL A 11 79.89 25.80 9.49
CA VAL A 11 80.99 26.76 9.72
C VAL A 11 82.26 26.08 10.26
N VAL A 12 82.13 24.94 10.95
CA VAL A 12 83.30 24.20 11.47
C VAL A 12 83.95 23.33 10.39
N LEU A 13 83.20 22.87 9.38
CA LEU A 13 83.76 22.14 8.23
C LEU A 13 84.47 23.05 7.21
N GLY A 14 84.05 24.33 7.08
CA GLY A 14 84.63 25.29 6.15
C GLY A 14 86.06 25.75 6.46
N LEU A 15 86.59 25.45 7.66
CA LEU A 15 87.96 25.78 8.04
C LEU A 15 89.00 24.70 7.65
N PHE A 16 88.59 23.60 7.01
CA PHE A 16 89.53 22.54 6.60
C PHE A 16 89.63 22.30 5.08
N THR A 17 88.90 23.07 4.25
CA THR A 17 88.95 22.96 2.78
C THR A 17 89.76 24.08 2.13
N MET A 18 91.01 24.28 2.55
CA MET A 18 92.01 24.92 1.67
C MET A 18 92.79 23.83 0.94
N THR A 19 92.17 23.29 -0.12
CA THR A 19 92.75 22.83 -1.41
C THR A 19 91.88 21.71 -2.00
N GLY A 20 91.23 21.98 -3.14
CA GLY A 20 90.73 20.94 -4.06
C GLY A 20 89.24 20.58 -3.93
N GLU A 21 88.53 20.84 -5.03
CA GLU A 21 87.30 20.24 -5.61
C GLU A 21 86.33 19.39 -4.74
N LEU A 22 85.04 19.52 -5.07
CA LEU A 22 83.85 18.76 -4.61
C LEU A 22 83.89 17.25 -4.92
N GLY A 23 85.05 16.61 -4.84
CA GLY A 23 85.23 15.16 -4.96
C GLY A 23 85.61 14.58 -3.61
N LEU A 24 85.06 13.40 -3.29
CA LEU A 24 85.44 12.54 -2.17
C LEU A 24 86.91 12.75 -1.79
N ALA A 25 87.16 13.36 -0.64
CA ALA A 25 88.52 13.69 -0.22
C ALA A 25 89.34 12.39 -0.21
N ASN A 26 90.41 12.34 -1.03
CA ASN A 26 91.26 11.15 -1.08
C ASN A 26 91.74 10.79 0.34
N PRO A 27 91.67 9.52 0.75
CA PRO A 27 92.01 9.12 2.10
C PRO A 27 93.44 9.56 2.42
N LEU A 28 93.62 10.19 3.59
CA LEU A 28 94.92 10.63 4.05
C LEU A 28 95.86 9.43 4.13
N LYS A 29 97.08 9.57 3.61
CA LYS A 29 98.07 8.50 3.55
C LYS A 29 98.34 7.89 4.93
N GLU A 30 97.97 6.63 5.13
CA GLU A 30 98.33 5.84 6.30
C GLU A 30 99.67 5.17 5.99
N ASN A 31 100.73 5.41 6.78
CA ASN A 31 102.13 4.96 6.62
C ASN A 31 103.13 5.99 6.05
N LEU A 32 103.02 7.25 6.47
CA LEU A 32 104.05 8.27 6.30
C LEU A 32 105.40 7.82 6.91
N LYS A 33 106.48 7.90 6.12
CA LYS A 33 107.87 7.71 6.56
C LYS A 33 108.51 9.09 6.85
N ALA A 34 109.57 9.15 7.65
CA ALA A 34 110.23 10.43 7.99
C ALA A 34 110.73 11.24 6.77
N LYS A 35 110.97 10.57 5.64
CA LYS A 35 111.30 11.20 4.35
C LYS A 35 110.13 11.93 3.69
N ASP A 36 108.90 11.50 4.00
CA ASP A 36 107.67 12.04 3.41
C ASP A 36 107.24 13.37 4.08
N LEU A 37 107.95 13.81 5.14
CA LEU A 37 107.68 15.03 5.91
C LEU A 37 108.76 16.12 5.76
N LYS A 38 109.74 15.93 4.85
CA LYS A 38 110.75 16.95 4.56
C LYS A 38 110.16 17.97 3.59
N GLY A 39 110.00 19.21 4.04
CA GLY A 39 109.57 20.31 3.15
C GLY A 39 110.57 20.53 2.03
N ASN A 40 110.08 20.75 0.80
CA ASN A 40 110.89 21.09 -0.38
C ASN A 40 111.43 22.55 -0.36
N GLY A 41 111.43 23.19 0.80
CA GLY A 41 112.00 24.53 0.98
C GLY A 41 113.51 24.45 1.07
N LYS A 42 114.22 25.13 0.16
CA LYS A 42 115.66 25.37 0.29
C LYS A 42 115.91 26.32 1.48
N CYS A 43 115.92 25.80 2.71
CA CYS A 43 116.48 26.54 3.85
C CYS A 43 118.00 26.63 3.67
N LYS A 44 118.51 27.84 3.44
CA LYS A 44 119.95 28.14 3.38
C LYS A 44 120.56 28.39 4.77
N ASP A 45 120.21 27.58 5.76
CA ASP A 45 120.94 27.54 7.02
C ASP A 45 121.23 26.08 7.38
N LYS A 46 122.52 25.72 7.43
CA LYS A 46 123.04 24.36 7.68
C LYS A 46 123.18 24.08 9.17
N ARG A 47 122.24 24.52 9.99
CA ARG A 47 122.12 24.12 11.39
C ARG A 47 120.69 23.64 11.65
N ASN A 48 120.58 22.32 11.79
CA ASN A 48 119.37 21.53 12.00
C ASN A 48 118.32 21.54 10.88
N SER A 49 118.56 20.71 9.85
CA SER A 49 117.44 20.02 9.20
C SER A 49 116.87 19.02 10.21
N TYR A 50 115.91 19.45 11.04
CA TYR A 50 115.19 18.54 11.93
C TYR A 50 114.40 17.57 11.06
N ALA A 51 114.95 16.38 10.82
CA ALA A 51 114.12 15.26 10.41
C ALA A 51 113.06 15.11 11.51
N LEU A 52 111.79 15.38 11.19
CA LEU A 52 110.70 15.21 12.15
C LEU A 52 110.83 13.79 12.73
N PRO A 53 111.07 13.65 14.04
CA PRO A 53 111.47 12.38 14.63
C PRO A 53 110.43 11.31 14.30
N SER A 54 110.82 10.04 14.18
CA SER A 54 109.93 8.91 13.88
C SER A 54 108.64 8.86 14.73
N LYS A 55 108.65 9.47 15.92
CA LYS A 55 107.49 9.72 16.79
C LYS A 55 106.41 10.60 16.14
N VAL A 56 106.79 11.66 15.43
CA VAL A 56 105.85 12.55 14.72
C VAL A 56 105.18 11.82 13.57
N ALA A 57 105.93 11.07 12.75
CA ALA A 57 105.35 10.28 11.67
C ALA A 57 104.36 9.22 12.19
N LYS A 58 104.66 8.55 13.32
CA LYS A 58 103.72 7.63 13.98
C LYS A 58 102.46 8.33 14.50
N ALA A 59 102.60 9.51 15.11
CA ALA A 59 101.47 10.30 15.58
C ALA A 59 100.57 10.76 14.41
N MET A 60 101.17 11.24 13.31
CA MET A 60 100.45 11.61 12.10
C MET A 60 99.73 10.42 11.47
N ASN A 61 100.35 9.24 11.40
CA ASN A 61 99.68 8.03 10.89
C ASN A 61 98.47 7.63 11.75
N LYS A 62 98.57 7.73 13.08
CA LYS A 62 97.43 7.48 13.99
C LYS A 62 96.32 8.51 13.78
N THR A 63 96.67 9.78 13.55
CA THR A 63 95.70 10.83 13.25
C THR A 63 95.04 10.61 11.89
N ASN A 64 95.80 10.33 10.83
CA ASN A 64 95.28 10.06 9.49
C ASN A 64 94.28 8.88 9.49
N LYS A 65 94.62 7.79 10.18
CA LYS A 65 93.71 6.65 10.33
C LYS A 65 92.41 7.02 11.05
N ARG A 66 92.46 7.89 12.05
CA ARG A 66 91.25 8.39 12.73
C ARG A 66 90.43 9.31 11.82
N VAL A 67 91.09 10.19 11.08
CA VAL A 67 90.44 11.12 10.14
C VAL A 67 89.74 10.35 9.02
N ASN A 68 90.41 9.37 8.39
CA ASN A 68 89.81 8.52 7.36
C ASN A 68 88.60 7.74 7.89
N ASN A 69 88.73 7.13 9.08
CA ASN A 69 87.60 6.42 9.71
C ASN A 69 86.42 7.36 10.02
N ASN A 70 86.70 8.60 10.41
CA ASN A 70 85.65 9.59 10.65
C ASN A 70 85.03 10.09 9.36
N SER A 71 85.81 10.30 8.29
CA SER A 71 85.30 10.67 6.96
C SER A 71 84.32 9.62 6.45
N ASN A 72 84.70 8.34 6.48
CA ASN A 72 83.82 7.26 6.05
C ASN A 72 82.50 7.21 6.85
N LYS A 73 82.54 7.52 8.16
CA LYS A 73 81.32 7.62 8.99
C LYS A 73 80.46 8.81 8.60
N ILE A 74 81.08 9.95 8.30
CA ILE A 74 80.38 11.16 7.86
C ILE A 74 79.68 10.88 6.53
N ASP A 75 80.36 10.29 5.56
CA ASP A 75 79.77 9.95 4.25
C ASP A 75 78.55 9.02 4.41
N THR A 76 78.65 8.01 5.28
CA THR A 76 77.50 7.13 5.57
C THR A 76 76.34 7.88 6.22
N LEU A 77 76.62 8.84 7.11
CA LEU A 77 75.58 9.64 7.77
C LEU A 77 74.92 10.62 6.79
N GLU A 78 75.68 11.22 5.87
CA GLU A 78 75.16 12.09 4.82
C GLU A 78 74.19 11.33 3.91
N HIS A 79 74.52 10.10 3.53
CA HIS A 79 73.61 9.26 2.73
C HIS A 79 72.33 8.89 3.48
N TRP A 80 72.42 8.58 4.79
CA TRP A 80 71.22 8.35 5.62
C TRP A 80 70.37 9.60 5.79
N LEU A 81 70.99 10.78 5.91
CA LEU A 81 70.27 12.06 5.99
C LEU A 81 69.47 12.34 4.71
N GLU A 82 70.04 12.05 3.55
CA GLU A 82 69.36 12.20 2.25
C GLU A 82 68.11 11.31 2.15
N TYR A 83 68.19 10.05 2.59
CA TYR A 83 67.03 9.16 2.66
C TYR A 83 65.94 9.69 3.60
N VAL A 84 66.33 10.16 4.78
CA VAL A 84 65.37 10.71 5.77
C VAL A 84 64.69 11.97 5.23
N ASP A 85 65.41 12.84 4.54
CA ASP A 85 64.85 14.06 3.94
C ASP A 85 63.80 13.72 2.86
N LYS A 86 64.11 12.74 2.00
CA LYS A 86 63.17 12.26 0.98
C LYS A 86 61.91 11.63 1.59
N ASP A 87 62.05 10.80 2.61
CA ASP A 87 60.91 10.19 3.29
C ASP A 87 60.05 11.24 4.01
N LEU A 88 60.69 12.24 4.62
CA LEU A 88 59.99 13.36 5.24
C LEU A 88 59.16 14.14 4.22
N SER A 89 59.75 14.47 3.06
CA SER A 89 59.03 15.14 1.97
C SER A 89 57.83 14.34 1.47
N ASN A 90 57.97 13.02 1.31
CA ASN A 90 56.86 12.15 0.90
C ASN A 90 55.71 12.12 1.93
N VAL A 91 56.04 12.12 3.22
CA VAL A 91 55.05 12.16 4.31
C VAL A 91 54.31 13.49 4.35
N GLU A 92 55.01 14.61 4.13
CA GLU A 92 54.40 15.94 4.05
C GLU A 92 53.39 16.02 2.88
N ASP A 93 53.76 15.56 1.69
CA ASP A 93 52.87 15.51 0.52
C ASP A 93 51.62 14.64 0.78
N LEU A 94 51.80 13.49 1.44
CA LEU A 94 50.68 12.61 1.77
C LEU A 94 49.75 13.24 2.82
N ALA A 95 50.32 13.95 3.80
CA ALA A 95 49.55 14.67 4.81
C ALA A 95 48.69 15.77 4.17
N ASP A 96 49.23 16.52 3.22
CA ASP A 96 48.48 17.56 2.51
C ASP A 96 47.37 16.97 1.63
N LYS A 97 47.65 15.89 0.89
CA LYS A 97 46.63 15.17 0.12
C LYS A 97 45.51 14.64 1.01
N ASN A 98 45.84 14.05 2.15
CA ASN A 98 44.86 13.55 3.11
C ASN A 98 44.01 14.67 3.68
N LYS A 99 44.62 15.82 4.01
CA LYS A 99 43.92 17.00 4.49
C LYS A 99 42.92 17.53 3.45
N GLU A 100 43.28 17.53 2.17
CA GLU A 100 42.38 17.93 1.09
C GLU A 100 41.22 16.95 0.91
N ASN A 101 41.50 15.64 0.94
CA ASN A 101 40.48 14.60 0.85
C ASN A 101 39.47 14.65 2.00
N ILE A 102 39.95 14.86 3.24
CA ILE A 102 39.09 15.02 4.42
C ILE A 102 38.15 16.22 4.23
N LYS A 103 38.67 17.37 3.76
CA LYS A 103 37.84 18.55 3.49
C LYS A 103 36.78 18.29 2.42
N LYS A 104 37.14 17.62 1.32
CA LYS A 104 36.21 17.28 0.24
C LYS A 104 35.08 16.38 0.75
N GLU A 105 35.43 15.39 1.57
CA GLU A 105 34.46 14.46 2.16
C GLU A 105 33.55 15.15 3.18
N GLU A 106 34.09 16.07 3.99
CA GLU A 106 33.31 16.86 4.94
C GLU A 106 32.25 17.72 4.24
N VAL A 107 32.61 18.37 3.12
CA VAL A 107 31.65 19.16 2.31
C VAL A 107 30.55 18.27 1.75
N LYS A 108 30.90 17.13 1.13
CA LYS A 108 29.92 16.18 0.58
C LYS A 108 28.94 15.68 1.62
N ARG A 109 29.42 15.38 2.84
CA ARG A 109 28.56 14.95 3.95
C ARG A 109 27.60 16.04 4.40
N LYS A 110 28.08 17.27 4.55
CA LYS A 110 27.22 18.43 4.91
C LYS A 110 26.13 18.68 3.87
N GLU A 111 26.46 18.57 2.58
CA GLU A 111 25.49 18.69 1.49
C GLU A 111 24.44 17.57 1.53
N ALA A 112 24.88 16.32 1.77
CA ALA A 112 24.00 15.18 1.92
C ALA A 112 23.06 15.31 3.13
N ASP A 113 23.59 15.73 4.28
CA ASP A 113 22.80 15.95 5.51
C ASP A 113 21.75 17.05 5.27
N THR A 114 22.14 18.17 4.65
CA THR A 114 21.20 19.26 4.30
C THR A 114 20.12 18.79 3.32
N LYS A 115 20.44 17.86 2.41
CA LYS A 115 19.45 17.27 1.51
C LYS A 115 18.50 16.34 2.29
N HIS A 116 19.04 15.48 3.14
CA HIS A 116 18.24 14.58 3.97
C HIS A 116 17.30 15.34 4.90
N ASP A 117 17.75 16.42 5.55
CA ASP A 117 16.91 17.26 6.41
C ASP A 117 15.73 17.85 5.63
N ARG A 118 15.97 18.33 4.41
CA ARG A 118 14.89 18.82 3.52
C ARG A 118 13.92 17.72 3.11
N ASP A 119 14.44 16.54 2.77
CA ASP A 119 13.62 15.40 2.37
C ASP A 119 12.76 14.91 3.56
N ILE A 120 13.31 14.89 4.78
CA ILE A 120 12.59 14.56 6.02
C ILE A 120 11.46 15.57 6.28
N GLU A 121 11.76 16.87 6.19
CA GLU A 121 10.77 17.92 6.43
C GLU A 121 9.63 17.88 5.37
N ASN A 122 9.97 17.61 4.11
CA ASN A 122 8.97 17.43 3.06
C ASN A 122 8.10 16.20 3.31
N ASN A 123 8.71 15.06 3.66
CA ASN A 123 7.97 13.84 3.98
C ASN A 123 7.05 14.04 5.19
N LYS A 124 7.50 14.79 6.20
CA LYS A 124 6.66 15.14 7.36
C LYS A 124 5.42 15.92 6.92
N LYS A 125 5.57 16.95 6.08
CA LYS A 125 4.42 17.72 5.53
C LYS A 125 3.48 16.85 4.72
N LEU A 126 4.00 15.92 3.91
CA LEU A 126 3.19 14.99 3.12
C LEU A 126 2.39 14.04 4.01
N ILE A 127 3.02 13.50 5.07
CA ILE A 127 2.36 12.64 6.05
C ILE A 127 1.26 13.42 6.79
N ASP A 128 1.55 14.63 7.26
CA ASP A 128 0.58 15.46 7.98
C ASP A 128 -0.64 15.81 7.10
N ALA A 129 -0.39 16.10 5.81
CA ALA A 129 -1.44 16.34 4.83
C ALA A 129 -2.30 15.08 4.58
N GLU A 130 -1.67 13.91 4.47
CA GLU A 130 -2.38 12.64 4.29
C GLU A 130 -3.21 12.25 5.51
N VAL A 131 -2.67 12.45 6.72
CA VAL A 131 -3.40 12.21 7.97
C VAL A 131 -4.63 13.11 8.05
N THR A 132 -4.52 14.38 7.64
CA THR A 132 -5.65 15.31 7.59
C THR A 132 -6.70 14.84 6.59
N ARG A 133 -6.31 14.53 5.35
CA ARG A 133 -7.21 14.01 4.32
C ARG A 133 -7.94 12.74 4.76
N SER A 134 -7.21 11.79 5.33
CA SER A 134 -7.79 10.53 5.81
C SER A 134 -8.83 10.77 6.92
N LYS A 135 -8.55 11.63 7.90
CA LYS A 135 -9.52 11.98 8.94
C LYS A 135 -10.79 12.62 8.40
N GLU A 136 -10.67 13.50 7.41
CA GLU A 136 -11.82 14.12 6.76
C GLU A 136 -12.65 13.10 5.98
N ALA A 137 -12.00 12.18 5.28
CA ALA A 137 -12.65 11.09 4.56
C ALA A 137 -13.39 10.15 5.52
N ASP A 138 -12.75 9.74 6.62
CA ASP A 138 -13.36 8.90 7.66
C ASP A 138 -14.60 9.57 8.25
N THR A 139 -14.52 10.86 8.60
CA THR A 139 -15.66 11.63 9.12
C THR A 139 -16.80 11.74 8.10
N LYS A 140 -16.49 11.78 6.80
CA LYS A 140 -17.51 11.76 5.74
C LYS A 140 -18.15 10.37 5.64
N HIS A 141 -17.35 9.30 5.65
CA HIS A 141 -17.84 7.93 5.59
C HIS A 141 -18.72 7.61 6.80
N ASP A 142 -18.35 8.04 8.01
CA ASP A 142 -19.16 7.85 9.21
C ASP A 142 -20.55 8.50 9.07
N ARG A 143 -20.61 9.72 8.54
CA ARG A 143 -21.88 10.41 8.27
C ARG A 143 -22.71 9.70 7.19
N ASP A 144 -22.08 9.24 6.13
CA ASP A 144 -22.75 8.52 5.04
C ASP A 144 -23.31 7.18 5.54
N ILE A 145 -22.57 6.46 6.38
CA ILE A 145 -23.01 5.22 7.05
C ILE A 145 -24.21 5.49 7.96
N GLU A 146 -24.15 6.54 8.78
CA GLU A 146 -25.27 6.91 9.67
C GLU A 146 -26.54 7.25 8.88
N ASN A 147 -26.39 8.02 7.78
CA ASN A 147 -27.51 8.37 6.91
C ASN A 147 -28.11 7.15 6.22
N ASN A 148 -27.25 6.26 5.67
CA ASN A 148 -27.71 5.02 5.05
C ASN A 148 -28.44 4.13 6.06
N LYS A 149 -27.95 4.03 7.29
CA LYS A 149 -28.64 3.30 8.37
C LYS A 149 -30.04 3.85 8.61
N LYS A 150 -30.20 5.17 8.71
CA LYS A 150 -31.52 5.82 8.86
C LYS A 150 -32.46 5.53 7.68
N LEU A 151 -31.95 5.57 6.46
CA LEU A 151 -32.74 5.26 5.25
C LEU A 151 -33.17 3.79 5.21
N ILE A 152 -32.28 2.86 5.58
CA ILE A 152 -32.59 1.43 5.67
C ILE A 152 -33.65 1.19 6.75
N ASP A 153 -33.51 1.79 7.94
CA ASP A 153 -34.49 1.64 9.02
C ASP A 153 -35.88 2.17 8.62
N ALA A 154 -35.91 3.30 7.90
CA ALA A 154 -37.15 3.86 7.34
C ALA A 154 -37.77 2.95 6.27
N GLU A 155 -36.95 2.39 5.38
CA GLU A 155 -37.38 1.44 4.35
C GLU A 155 -37.96 0.17 4.97
N VAL A 156 -37.27 -0.42 5.94
CA VAL A 156 -37.72 -1.63 6.65
C VAL A 156 -39.05 -1.39 7.34
N THR A 157 -39.24 -0.22 7.95
CA THR A 157 -40.52 0.17 8.55
C THR A 157 -41.63 0.25 7.50
N ARG A 158 -41.39 0.96 6.40
CA ARG A 158 -42.35 1.10 5.30
C ARG A 158 -42.71 -0.24 4.67
N SER A 159 -41.74 -1.13 4.45
CA SER A 159 -41.96 -2.46 3.90
C SER A 159 -42.84 -3.29 4.82
N LYS A 160 -42.56 -3.31 6.14
CA LYS A 160 -43.39 -4.04 7.12
C LYS A 160 -44.84 -3.56 7.14
N GLU A 161 -45.05 -2.25 7.06
CA GLU A 161 -46.39 -1.67 6.99
C GLU A 161 -47.13 -2.07 5.70
N ALA A 162 -46.43 -2.04 4.56
CA ALA A 162 -46.97 -2.47 3.27
C ALA A 162 -47.31 -3.96 3.26
N ASP A 163 -46.43 -4.82 3.77
CA ASP A 163 -46.65 -6.27 3.87
C ASP A 163 -47.86 -6.57 4.74
N THR A 164 -47.98 -5.92 5.91
CA THR A 164 -49.15 -6.08 6.79
C THR A 164 -50.46 -5.63 6.11
N LYS A 165 -50.40 -4.58 5.30
CA LYS A 165 -51.57 -4.14 4.52
C LYS A 165 -51.93 -5.16 3.45
N HIS A 166 -50.95 -5.65 2.69
CA HIS A 166 -51.17 -6.67 1.67
C HIS A 166 -51.73 -7.96 2.26
N ASP A 167 -51.23 -8.42 3.40
CA ASP A 167 -51.76 -9.60 4.09
C ASP A 167 -53.24 -9.43 4.46
N ARG A 168 -53.63 -8.24 4.96
CA ARG A 168 -55.03 -7.92 5.26
C ARG A 168 -55.88 -7.91 3.99
N ASP A 169 -55.40 -7.28 2.92
CA ASP A 169 -56.13 -7.18 1.65
C ASP A 169 -56.29 -8.57 1.00
N ILE A 170 -55.26 -9.42 1.06
CA ILE A 170 -55.28 -10.81 0.59
C ILE A 170 -56.28 -11.63 1.41
N ALA A 171 -56.28 -11.50 2.74
CA ALA A 171 -57.22 -12.22 3.61
C ALA A 171 -58.69 -11.81 3.34
N ALA A 172 -58.92 -10.50 3.14
CA ALA A 172 -60.23 -9.98 2.77
C ALA A 172 -60.69 -10.51 1.40
N ASN A 173 -59.82 -10.46 0.39
CA ASN A 173 -60.12 -10.99 -0.94
C ASN A 173 -60.35 -12.50 -0.93
N SER A 174 -59.55 -13.27 -0.20
CA SER A 174 -59.74 -14.72 -0.05
C SER A 174 -61.11 -15.04 0.56
N SER A 175 -61.52 -14.28 1.57
CA SER A 175 -62.84 -14.42 2.20
C SER A 175 -63.97 -14.05 1.23
N ALA A 176 -63.83 -12.95 0.48
CA ALA A 176 -64.79 -12.54 -0.53
C ALA A 176 -64.94 -13.57 -1.66
N ILE A 177 -63.82 -14.15 -2.12
CA ILE A 177 -63.83 -15.22 -3.13
C ILE A 177 -64.55 -16.46 -2.62
N LYS A 178 -64.28 -16.91 -1.39
CA LYS A 178 -65.00 -18.05 -0.78
C LYS A 178 -66.50 -17.79 -0.68
N HIS A 179 -66.90 -16.57 -0.31
CA HIS A 179 -68.31 -16.20 -0.24
C HIS A 179 -68.95 -16.15 -1.64
N LEU A 180 -68.23 -15.65 -2.65
CA LEU A 180 -68.67 -15.67 -4.05
C LEU A 180 -68.83 -17.10 -4.56
N ASP A 181 -67.86 -17.97 -4.29
CA ASP A 181 -67.91 -19.39 -4.69
C ASP A 181 -69.14 -20.08 -4.10
N SER A 182 -69.38 -19.92 -2.78
CA SER A 182 -70.60 -20.46 -2.14
C SER A 182 -71.87 -19.89 -2.79
N LYS A 183 -71.94 -18.59 -3.06
CA LYS A 183 -73.10 -17.96 -3.72
C LYS A 183 -73.32 -18.51 -5.13
N VAL A 184 -72.26 -18.73 -5.90
CA VAL A 184 -72.34 -19.32 -7.24
C VAL A 184 -72.78 -20.79 -7.17
N ASN A 185 -72.25 -21.58 -6.24
CA ASN A 185 -72.62 -22.98 -6.06
C ASN A 185 -74.09 -23.12 -5.64
N LYS A 186 -74.54 -22.28 -4.70
CA LYS A 186 -75.94 -22.15 -4.28
C LYS A 186 -76.86 -21.72 -5.42
N GLY A 187 -76.49 -20.67 -6.15
CA GLY A 187 -77.20 -20.18 -7.33
C GLY A 187 -77.36 -21.25 -8.41
N THR A 188 -76.29 -21.97 -8.70
CA THR A 188 -76.28 -23.05 -9.69
C THR A 188 -77.12 -24.23 -9.24
N SER A 189 -77.04 -24.65 -7.98
CA SER A 189 -77.90 -25.69 -7.40
C SER A 189 -79.38 -25.34 -7.56
N MET A 190 -79.75 -24.08 -7.27
CA MET A 190 -81.11 -23.58 -7.45
C MET A 190 -81.56 -23.65 -8.91
N LEU A 191 -80.72 -23.21 -9.85
CA LEU A 191 -81.02 -23.31 -11.28
C LEU A 191 -81.22 -24.76 -11.73
N VAL A 192 -80.39 -25.70 -11.25
CA VAL A 192 -80.57 -27.13 -11.50
C VAL A 192 -81.87 -27.66 -10.89
N ALA A 193 -82.21 -27.24 -9.66
CA ALA A 193 -83.47 -27.63 -9.03
C ALA A 193 -84.68 -27.13 -9.85
N MET A 194 -84.65 -25.87 -10.30
CA MET A 194 -85.70 -25.26 -11.12
C MET A 194 -85.80 -25.89 -12.51
N SER A 195 -84.69 -26.31 -13.12
CA SER A 195 -84.72 -26.97 -14.43
C SER A 195 -85.29 -28.38 -14.36
N ASN A 196 -85.12 -29.08 -13.24
CA ASN A 196 -85.72 -30.39 -12.98
C ASN A 196 -87.23 -30.34 -12.74
N VAL A 197 -87.81 -29.17 -12.43
CA VAL A 197 -89.27 -28.99 -12.37
C VAL A 197 -89.82 -28.96 -13.79
N ASP A 198 -90.39 -30.07 -14.26
CA ASP A 198 -90.92 -30.22 -15.61
C ASP A 198 -92.45 -30.02 -15.65
N PHE A 199 -92.93 -29.28 -16.67
CA PHE A 199 -94.34 -28.97 -16.91
C PHE A 199 -94.77 -29.31 -18.35
N LYS A 200 -94.10 -30.28 -18.98
CA LYS A 200 -94.42 -30.73 -20.35
C LYS A 200 -95.84 -31.26 -20.50
N ASP A 201 -96.36 -31.97 -19.49
CA ASP A 201 -97.63 -32.70 -19.56
C ASP A 201 -98.79 -32.00 -18.83
N VAL A 202 -98.92 -30.68 -19.01
CA VAL A 202 -100.09 -29.90 -18.55
C VAL A 202 -101.03 -29.65 -19.72
N ASN A 203 -102.29 -30.08 -19.63
CA ASN A 203 -103.30 -29.86 -20.68
C ASN A 203 -103.98 -28.49 -20.56
N ALA A 204 -104.81 -28.12 -21.55
CA ALA A 204 -105.60 -26.89 -21.50
C ALA A 204 -106.51 -26.86 -20.26
N GLU A 205 -106.58 -25.70 -19.61
CA GLU A 205 -107.34 -25.43 -18.39
C GLU A 205 -106.85 -26.19 -17.14
N GLU A 206 -105.71 -26.90 -17.21
CA GLU A 206 -105.13 -27.59 -16.06
C GLU A 206 -104.07 -26.74 -15.34
N VAL A 207 -104.04 -26.91 -14.01
CA VAL A 207 -102.98 -26.39 -13.13
C VAL A 207 -102.08 -27.55 -12.73
N ALA A 208 -100.77 -27.40 -12.94
CA ALA A 208 -99.78 -28.34 -12.44
C ALA A 208 -98.90 -27.71 -11.37
N VAL A 209 -98.56 -28.50 -10.36
CA VAL A 209 -97.60 -28.15 -9.32
C VAL A 209 -96.47 -29.16 -9.39
N GLY A 210 -95.24 -28.66 -9.45
CA GLY A 210 -94.04 -29.49 -9.56
C GLY A 210 -93.02 -29.12 -8.48
N ALA A 211 -92.25 -30.10 -8.03
CA ALA A 211 -91.13 -29.90 -7.12
C ALA A 211 -89.89 -30.62 -7.65
N GLY A 212 -88.72 -30.04 -7.42
CA GLY A 212 -87.44 -30.53 -7.92
C GLY A 212 -86.33 -30.28 -6.90
N ILE A 213 -85.32 -31.15 -6.92
CA ILE A 213 -84.11 -31.00 -6.12
C ILE A 213 -82.93 -30.85 -7.08
N GLY A 214 -82.00 -29.98 -6.73
CA GLY A 214 -80.75 -29.75 -7.44
C GLY A 214 -79.58 -29.87 -6.48
N HIS A 215 -78.51 -30.51 -6.92
CA HIS A 215 -77.26 -30.62 -6.17
C HIS A 215 -76.11 -30.16 -7.05
N TYR A 216 -75.28 -29.26 -6.54
CA TYR A 216 -74.09 -28.78 -7.25
C TYR A 216 -72.96 -28.46 -6.25
N VAL A 217 -71.81 -29.11 -6.43
CA VAL A 217 -70.57 -28.91 -5.66
C VAL A 217 -70.81 -28.82 -4.13
N GLY A 218 -71.55 -29.77 -3.58
CA GLY A 218 -71.80 -29.89 -2.14
C GLY A 218 -72.95 -29.03 -1.59
N GLU A 219 -73.54 -28.16 -2.40
CA GLU A 219 -74.74 -27.40 -2.06
C GLU A 219 -76.00 -28.10 -2.62
N GLN A 220 -77.11 -28.01 -1.89
CA GLN A 220 -78.40 -28.59 -2.29
C GLN A 220 -79.47 -27.52 -2.30
N ALA A 221 -80.31 -27.54 -3.32
CA ALA A 221 -81.44 -26.64 -3.45
C ALA A 221 -82.72 -27.39 -3.79
N VAL A 222 -83.84 -26.82 -3.36
CA VAL A 222 -85.18 -27.31 -3.65
C VAL A 222 -85.93 -26.23 -4.41
N ALA A 223 -86.64 -26.63 -5.45
CA ALA A 223 -87.50 -25.78 -6.24
C ALA A 223 -88.94 -26.29 -6.19
N VAL A 224 -89.90 -25.38 -6.16
CA VAL A 224 -91.31 -25.64 -6.39
C VAL A 224 -91.81 -24.71 -7.47
N GLY A 225 -92.73 -25.17 -8.30
CA GLY A 225 -93.30 -24.34 -9.34
C GLY A 225 -94.76 -24.67 -9.57
N ILE A 226 -95.43 -23.71 -10.18
CA ILE A 226 -96.79 -23.82 -10.66
C ILE A 226 -96.80 -23.52 -12.15
N ALA A 227 -97.62 -24.25 -12.90
CA ALA A 227 -97.86 -24.01 -14.31
C ALA A 227 -99.35 -24.05 -14.59
N TYR A 228 -99.79 -23.23 -15.54
CA TYR A 228 -101.15 -23.18 -16.02
C TYR A 228 -101.18 -23.27 -17.54
N GLY A 229 -101.94 -24.24 -18.06
CA GLY A 229 -102.20 -24.39 -19.49
C GLY A 229 -103.37 -23.48 -19.89
N VAL A 230 -103.09 -22.34 -20.53
CA VAL A 230 -104.14 -21.41 -20.99
C VAL A 230 -104.87 -21.99 -22.21
N SER A 231 -104.15 -22.71 -23.06
CA SER A 231 -104.69 -23.48 -24.18
C SER A 231 -103.72 -24.62 -24.52
N ASP A 232 -104.10 -25.55 -25.41
CA ASP A 232 -103.24 -26.68 -25.81
C ASP A 232 -101.86 -26.22 -26.35
N ASP A 233 -101.81 -24.99 -26.86
CA ASP A 233 -100.62 -24.38 -27.46
C ASP A 233 -99.95 -23.31 -26.58
N LEU A 234 -100.60 -22.82 -25.51
CA LEU A 234 -100.05 -21.75 -24.65
C LEU A 234 -99.96 -22.19 -23.18
N LYS A 235 -98.73 -22.15 -22.64
CA LYS A 235 -98.43 -22.51 -21.25
C LYS A 235 -97.70 -21.38 -20.55
N VAL A 236 -98.08 -21.09 -19.31
CA VAL A 236 -97.38 -20.15 -18.44
C VAL A 236 -96.91 -20.90 -17.20
N HIS A 237 -95.67 -20.68 -16.78
CA HIS A 237 -95.14 -21.29 -15.56
C HIS A 237 -94.36 -20.28 -14.72
N ALA A 238 -94.44 -20.46 -13.41
CA ALA A 238 -93.66 -19.74 -12.42
C ALA A 238 -93.01 -20.76 -11.48
N LYS A 239 -91.75 -20.54 -11.15
CA LYS A 239 -90.90 -21.41 -10.34
C LYS A 239 -90.24 -20.57 -9.26
N TRP A 240 -90.19 -21.10 -8.06
CA TRP A 240 -89.48 -20.56 -6.91
C TRP A 240 -88.51 -21.63 -6.40
N SER A 241 -87.30 -21.25 -6.04
CA SER A 241 -86.33 -22.16 -5.45
C SER A 241 -85.62 -21.54 -4.27
N GLY A 242 -85.21 -22.37 -3.33
CA GLY A 242 -84.35 -21.99 -2.20
C GLY A 242 -83.29 -23.05 -1.94
N VAL A 243 -82.18 -22.63 -1.33
CA VAL A 243 -81.12 -23.53 -0.88
C VAL A 243 -81.52 -24.18 0.44
N ALA A 244 -81.29 -25.48 0.59
CA ALA A 244 -81.57 -26.20 1.83
C ALA A 244 -80.57 -25.77 2.92
N GLY A 245 -81.08 -25.23 4.03
CA GLY A 245 -80.26 -24.78 5.17
C GLY A 245 -79.80 -23.32 5.13
N ASP A 246 -80.06 -22.58 4.05
CA ASP A 246 -79.77 -21.14 3.97
C ASP A 246 -80.96 -20.34 3.38
N PRO A 247 -81.87 -19.82 4.24
CA PRO A 247 -83.10 -19.16 3.81
C PRO A 247 -82.90 -17.85 3.04
N HIS A 248 -81.69 -17.26 3.09
CA HIS A 248 -81.40 -15.99 2.43
C HIS A 248 -81.16 -16.14 0.92
N TYR A 249 -80.95 -17.37 0.43
CA TYR A 249 -80.77 -17.65 -0.99
C TYR A 249 -82.03 -18.26 -1.56
N ASN A 250 -82.86 -17.40 -2.15
CA ASN A 250 -84.01 -17.77 -2.96
C ASN A 250 -83.89 -17.20 -4.38
N ALA A 251 -84.51 -17.87 -5.34
CA ALA A 251 -84.59 -17.42 -6.72
C ALA A 251 -86.02 -17.65 -7.24
N ILE A 252 -86.47 -16.76 -8.11
CA ILE A 252 -87.79 -16.82 -8.73
C ILE A 252 -87.60 -16.69 -10.23
N GLY A 253 -88.23 -17.56 -11.00
CA GLY A 253 -88.18 -17.54 -12.46
C GLY A 253 -89.56 -17.83 -13.03
N GLY A 254 -89.94 -17.14 -14.09
CA GLY A 254 -91.18 -17.38 -14.81
C GLY A 254 -90.92 -17.46 -16.31
N GLY A 255 -91.76 -18.19 -17.01
CA GLY A 255 -91.65 -18.38 -18.45
C GLY A 255 -93.01 -18.62 -19.10
N VAL A 256 -93.07 -18.32 -20.38
CA VAL A 256 -94.21 -18.61 -21.25
C VAL A 256 -93.72 -19.49 -22.38
N THR A 257 -94.50 -20.50 -22.75
CA THR A 257 -94.18 -21.41 -23.84
C THR A 257 -95.36 -21.45 -24.80
N TYR A 258 -95.08 -21.20 -26.08
CA TYR A 258 -96.07 -21.27 -27.15
C TYR A 258 -95.64 -22.33 -28.18
N LYS A 259 -96.51 -23.31 -28.44
CA LYS A 259 -96.26 -24.41 -29.38
C LYS A 259 -96.94 -24.10 -30.71
N PHE A 260 -96.19 -24.14 -31.81
CA PHE A 260 -96.74 -24.02 -33.17
C PHE A 260 -96.34 -25.24 -34.01
N ARG A 261 -97.27 -25.71 -34.85
CA ARG A 261 -96.99 -26.75 -35.84
C ARG A 261 -96.43 -26.11 -37.10
N THR A 262 -95.20 -26.44 -37.46
CA THR A 262 -94.69 -26.22 -38.83
C THR A 262 -94.96 -27.48 -39.64
N ARG A 263 -95.49 -27.30 -40.84
CA ARG A 263 -95.97 -28.38 -41.72
C ARG A 263 -94.86 -29.32 -42.15
#